data_AF-A0A947MJ82-F1
#
_entry.id   AF-A0A947MJ82-F1
#
_cell.length_a   1.000
_cell.length_b   1.000
_cell.length_c   1.000
_cell.angle_alpha   90.00
_cell.angle_beta   90.00
_cell.angle_gamma   90.00
#
_symmetry.space_group_name_H-M   'P 1'
#
loop_
_entity.id
_entity.type
_entity.pdbx_description
1 polymer ?
#
loop_
_entity_poly.entity_id
_entity_poly.type
_entity_poly.pdbx_seq_one_letter_code
_entity_poly.pdbx_strand_id
1 'polypeptide(L)'
;MKKSPEAEDLQLPRLQQKLGIPAHKLDLALVRQALTHKSVQADRGSEDQGHNERLEYLGDALIKASISEWLFRYFPEASEGQMSQVRSYVVSDTALSKTAVSLALQEHIVVGSTEKASGNGIRESILANVFEALCGAVFLSLGFRLTADMILQVLRPELELAVLGEAEEVINYKALLQEYAQGEFKTLPEYTVLAEVGPDHDRVFQIQVALNGEILGTGQGRSKKKAEQESARQALQKHAFLEQQNTRIPGLSPTAAAFFKQEVKPVGVSHLIQIPSSERRGLLAPSILSANFSNLALALEQIEKGGADWVHLDIMDGHFVPNLTLGPPVIQSLRSLTQMPFDAHLMISEPEKYIEDFAKAGCERITVHAEACIHLDRVISQIEEAGAFPGVALNPATPVSVLEDILHRLKLVLIMSVNPGFGGQHFIPRALNKIKQLRQMAKERHMRDLFIQVDGGINQNTLPQVLDAGANVVVIGSAIYNQPDIPAATQTYLDLLRIPAEKK
;
A
#
# COMPACT_ATOMS: atom_id res chain seq x y z
N MET A 1 -9.34 22.97 39.83
CA MET A 1 -8.51 22.27 38.83
C MET A 1 -8.36 23.18 37.62
N LYS A 2 -7.19 23.81 37.41
CA LYS A 2 -6.92 24.56 36.18
C LYS A 2 -6.88 23.55 35.03
N LYS A 3 -7.73 23.73 34.01
CA LYS A 3 -7.72 22.91 32.80
C LYS A 3 -6.34 23.00 32.15
N SER A 4 -5.75 21.85 31.85
CA SER A 4 -4.51 21.74 31.05
C SER A 4 -4.73 22.41 29.68
N PRO A 5 -3.79 23.21 29.16
CA PRO A 5 -3.90 23.89 27.86
C PRO A 5 -3.78 22.96 26.64
N GLU A 6 -4.07 21.66 26.78
CA GLU A 6 -3.68 20.61 25.82
C GLU A 6 -4.80 20.16 24.86
N ALA A 7 -5.99 20.77 24.91
CA ALA A 7 -7.18 20.19 24.27
C ALA A 7 -7.49 20.67 22.82
N GLU A 8 -6.98 21.80 22.34
CA GLU A 8 -7.64 22.49 21.21
C GLU A 8 -6.88 22.65 19.87
N ASP A 9 -5.57 22.36 19.76
CA ASP A 9 -4.83 22.78 18.54
C ASP A 9 -3.94 21.74 17.84
N LEU A 10 -4.16 20.45 18.09
CA LEU A 10 -3.59 19.41 17.24
C LEU A 10 -4.35 19.42 15.90
N GLN A 11 -3.79 20.07 14.87
CA GLN A 11 -4.27 20.05 13.48
C GLN A 11 -4.12 18.64 12.87
N LEU A 12 -4.70 17.63 13.51
CA LEU A 12 -4.59 16.22 13.16
C LEU A 12 -5.03 15.91 11.72
N PRO A 13 -6.08 16.53 11.16
CA PRO A 13 -6.40 16.35 9.74
C PRO A 13 -5.23 16.70 8.82
N ARG A 14 -4.49 17.76 9.15
CA ARG A 14 -3.32 18.21 8.40
C ARG A 14 -2.12 17.29 8.59
N LEU A 15 -1.90 16.80 9.82
CA LEU A 15 -0.86 15.81 10.09
C LEU A 15 -1.15 14.49 9.35
N GLN A 16 -2.37 13.96 9.42
CA GLN A 16 -2.78 12.76 8.67
C GLN A 16 -2.58 12.92 7.16
N GLN A 17 -2.94 14.09 6.61
CA GLN A 17 -2.72 14.39 5.20
C GLN A 17 -1.23 14.35 4.84
N LYS A 18 -0.34 14.93 5.66
CA LYS A 18 1.11 14.88 5.44
C LYS A 18 1.68 13.46 5.56
N LEU A 19 1.09 12.61 6.40
CA LEU A 19 1.43 11.20 6.53
C LEU A 19 0.85 10.32 5.40
N GLY A 20 0.02 10.89 4.51
CA GLY A 20 -0.66 10.11 3.46
C GLY A 20 -1.75 9.18 4.00
N ILE A 21 -2.31 9.48 5.19
CA ILE A 21 -3.31 8.66 5.87
C ILE A 21 -4.69 9.32 5.75
N PRO A 22 -5.77 8.59 5.37
CA PRO A 22 -7.11 9.14 5.32
C PRO A 22 -7.60 9.69 6.68
N ALA A 23 -8.43 10.72 6.65
CA ALA A 23 -8.96 11.34 7.86
C ALA A 23 -9.72 10.34 8.75
N HIS A 24 -9.61 10.51 10.07
CA HIS A 24 -10.29 9.73 11.12
C HIS A 24 -9.87 8.26 11.25
N LYS A 25 -8.73 7.88 10.66
CA LYS A 25 -8.20 6.51 10.73
C LYS A 25 -7.20 6.29 11.86
N LEU A 26 -6.64 7.35 12.44
CA LEU A 26 -5.72 7.25 13.58
C LEU A 26 -6.44 7.31 14.92
N ASP A 27 -5.98 6.50 15.87
CA ASP A 27 -6.37 6.64 17.27
C ASP A 27 -5.73 7.90 17.86
N LEU A 28 -6.60 8.86 18.20
CA LEU A 28 -6.22 10.14 18.79
C LEU A 28 -5.45 10.01 20.10
N ALA A 29 -5.76 9.00 20.92
CA ALA A 29 -5.08 8.79 22.18
C ALA A 29 -3.63 8.37 21.93
N LEU A 30 -3.41 7.48 20.97
CA LEU A 30 -2.07 7.01 20.59
C LEU A 30 -1.23 8.13 19.95
N VAL A 31 -1.83 8.95 19.07
CA VAL A 31 -1.10 10.08 18.48
C VAL A 31 -0.69 11.10 19.54
N ARG A 32 -1.57 11.41 20.50
CA ARG A 32 -1.22 12.30 21.62
C ARG A 32 -0.11 11.72 22.49
N GLN A 33 -0.18 10.43 22.78
CA GLN A 33 0.89 9.75 23.52
C GLN A 33 2.22 9.84 22.78
N ALA A 34 2.23 9.61 21.46
CA ALA A 34 3.44 9.70 20.64
C ALA A 34 4.09 11.09 20.65
N LEU A 35 3.29 12.15 20.72
CA LEU A 35 3.74 13.54 20.75
C LEU A 35 4.13 14.03 22.15
N THR A 36 3.98 13.20 23.19
CA THR A 36 4.26 13.58 24.58
C THR A 36 5.61 13.03 25.03
N HIS A 37 6.60 13.92 25.19
CA HIS A 37 7.94 13.55 25.64
C HIS A 37 7.97 13.29 27.15
N LYS A 38 8.79 12.32 27.58
CA LYS A 38 8.92 11.91 28.99
C LYS A 38 9.23 13.03 29.98
N SER A 39 9.87 14.12 29.54
CA SER A 39 10.17 15.29 30.39
C SER A 39 8.93 15.87 31.09
N VAL A 40 7.73 15.65 30.55
CA VAL A 40 6.46 16.12 31.13
C VAL A 40 6.17 15.44 32.47
N GLN A 41 6.70 14.23 32.72
CA GLN A 41 6.51 13.52 33.99
C GLN A 41 7.08 14.29 35.18
N ALA A 42 8.22 14.97 35.00
CA ALA A 42 8.85 15.76 36.05
C ALA A 42 7.95 16.91 36.52
N ASP A 43 7.11 17.47 35.64
CA ASP A 43 6.15 18.52 35.98
C ASP A 43 4.84 17.98 36.58
N ARG A 44 4.43 16.76 36.20
CA ARG A 44 3.14 16.16 36.60
C ARG A 44 3.20 15.39 37.92
N GLY A 45 4.39 15.02 38.40
CA GLY A 45 4.58 14.39 39.71
C GLY A 45 4.04 12.96 39.84
N SER A 46 3.78 12.27 38.73
CA SER A 46 3.33 10.88 38.70
C SER A 46 4.11 10.04 37.68
N GLU A 47 4.21 8.72 37.93
CA GLU A 47 4.62 7.71 36.93
C GLU A 47 3.54 7.53 35.84
N ASP A 48 3.09 8.64 35.25
CA ASP A 48 2.09 8.64 34.21
C ASP A 48 2.65 7.92 32.98
N GLN A 49 2.05 6.80 32.57
CA GLN A 49 2.49 5.98 31.43
C GLN A 49 2.16 6.61 30.06
N GLY A 50 1.57 7.81 30.05
CA GLY A 50 1.11 8.51 28.85
C GLY A 50 2.18 9.21 28.00
N HIS A 51 3.46 8.90 28.17
CA HIS A 51 4.55 9.40 27.32
C HIS A 51 4.92 8.43 26.20
N ASN A 52 5.77 8.90 25.29
CA ASN A 52 6.02 8.28 24.00
C ASN A 52 7.00 7.08 23.99
N GLU A 53 7.82 6.86 25.01
CA GLU A 53 8.93 5.85 24.99
C GLU A 53 8.49 4.42 24.61
N ARG A 54 7.29 3.98 25.02
CA ARG A 54 6.78 2.64 24.63
C ARG A 54 6.42 2.55 23.15
N LEU A 55 5.90 3.64 22.60
CA LEU A 55 5.59 3.76 21.18
C LEU A 55 6.87 3.94 20.36
N GLU A 56 7.85 4.70 20.88
CA GLU A 56 9.19 4.86 20.33
C GLU A 56 9.85 3.49 20.12
N TYR A 57 9.89 2.67 21.18
CA TYR A 57 10.42 1.29 21.13
C TYR A 57 9.79 0.46 20.00
N LEU A 58 8.46 0.53 19.83
CA LEU A 58 7.76 -0.18 18.77
C LEU A 58 8.05 0.42 17.39
N GLY A 59 8.06 1.74 17.29
CA GLY A 59 8.31 2.51 16.08
C GLY A 59 9.69 2.26 15.48
N ASP A 60 10.73 2.26 16.31
CA ASP A 60 12.11 1.95 15.90
C ASP A 60 12.19 0.61 15.18
N ALA A 61 11.58 -0.44 15.76
CA ALA A 61 11.54 -1.77 15.16
C ALA A 61 10.80 -1.77 13.80
N LEU A 62 9.69 -1.03 13.71
CA LEU A 62 8.89 -0.93 12.49
C LEU A 62 9.62 -0.20 11.36
N ILE A 63 10.30 0.90 11.66
CA ILE A 63 11.10 1.65 10.68
C ILE A 63 12.23 0.76 10.16
N LYS A 64 13.00 0.14 11.06
CA LYS A 64 14.07 -0.79 10.68
C LYS A 64 13.58 -1.94 9.81
N ALA A 65 12.45 -2.55 10.16
CA ALA A 65 11.85 -3.64 9.39
C ALA A 65 11.39 -3.17 8.00
N SER A 66 10.71 -2.02 7.91
CA SER A 66 10.18 -1.46 6.66
C SER A 66 11.31 -1.11 5.68
N ILE A 67 12.37 -0.45 6.16
CA ILE A 67 13.54 -0.11 5.33
C ILE A 67 14.30 -1.38 4.92
N SER A 68 14.49 -2.33 5.83
CA SER A 68 15.20 -3.58 5.51
C SER A 68 14.47 -4.41 4.46
N GLU A 69 13.14 -4.54 4.60
CA GLU A 69 12.31 -5.28 3.66
C GLU A 69 12.32 -4.64 2.27
N TRP A 70 12.22 -3.32 2.21
CA TRP A 70 12.28 -2.56 0.97
C TRP A 70 13.65 -2.72 0.29
N LEU A 71 14.75 -2.54 1.02
CA LEU A 71 16.10 -2.73 0.47
C LEU A 71 16.29 -4.14 -0.09
N PHE A 72 15.87 -5.16 0.66
CA PHE A 72 15.99 -6.55 0.26
C PHE A 72 15.21 -6.86 -1.02
N ARG A 73 14.01 -6.30 -1.19
CA ARG A 73 13.16 -6.55 -2.36
C ARG A 73 13.62 -5.83 -3.61
N TYR A 74 14.06 -4.59 -3.48
CA TYR A 74 14.31 -3.71 -4.64
C TYR A 74 15.78 -3.67 -5.08
N PHE A 75 16.70 -4.18 -4.25
CA PHE A 75 18.13 -4.24 -4.57
C PHE A 75 18.67 -5.66 -4.37
N PRO A 76 18.23 -6.64 -5.19
CA PRO A 76 18.62 -8.05 -5.04
C PRO A 76 20.14 -8.27 -5.21
N GLU A 77 20.83 -7.36 -5.89
CA GLU A 77 22.29 -7.41 -6.10
C GLU A 77 23.07 -6.67 -5.01
N ALA A 78 22.40 -5.99 -4.07
CA ALA A 78 23.09 -5.32 -2.97
C ALA A 78 23.52 -6.33 -1.91
N SER A 79 24.75 -6.17 -1.42
CA SER A 79 25.26 -6.97 -0.30
C SER A 79 24.60 -6.56 1.02
N GLU A 80 24.67 -7.47 2.02
CA GLU A 80 24.20 -7.21 3.38
C GLU A 80 24.82 -5.93 3.98
N GLY A 81 26.12 -5.70 3.77
CA GLY A 81 26.83 -4.53 4.28
C GLY A 81 26.29 -3.22 3.69
N GLN A 82 25.99 -3.21 2.39
CA GLN A 82 25.47 -2.03 1.68
C GLN A 82 24.04 -1.71 2.11
N MET A 83 23.18 -2.73 2.21
CA MET A 83 21.82 -2.55 2.73
C MET A 83 21.84 -2.05 4.18
N SER A 84 22.73 -2.63 5.02
CA SER A 84 22.87 -2.20 6.41
C SER A 84 23.34 -0.75 6.54
N GLN A 85 24.23 -0.31 5.66
CA GLN A 85 24.76 1.06 5.61
C GLN A 85 23.67 2.09 5.27
N VAL A 86 22.86 1.83 4.22
CA VAL A 86 21.70 2.68 3.89
C VAL A 86 20.71 2.71 5.04
N ARG A 87 20.33 1.53 5.57
CA ARG A 87 19.41 1.45 6.70
C ARG A 87 19.92 2.25 7.90
N SER A 88 21.17 2.09 8.30
CA SER A 88 21.75 2.77 9.46
C SER A 88 21.70 4.29 9.36
N TYR A 89 21.82 4.85 8.14
CA TYR A 89 21.64 6.28 7.93
C TYR A 89 20.18 6.70 8.01
N VAL A 90 19.30 6.03 7.28
CA VAL A 90 17.89 6.40 7.18
C VAL A 90 17.19 6.33 8.55
N VAL A 91 17.63 5.43 9.43
CA VAL A 91 17.11 5.29 10.80
C VAL A 91 17.91 6.07 11.85
N SER A 92 18.81 6.96 11.44
CA SER A 92 19.58 7.80 12.36
C SER A 92 18.76 8.98 12.88
N ASP A 93 19.07 9.49 14.08
CA ASP A 93 18.47 10.70 14.65
C ASP A 93 18.47 11.88 13.67
N THR A 94 19.53 12.00 12.86
CA THR A 94 19.67 13.08 11.88
C THR A 94 18.68 12.96 10.73
N ALA A 95 18.49 11.76 10.17
CA ALA A 95 17.52 11.55 9.09
C ALA A 95 16.07 11.62 9.62
N LEU A 96 15.80 11.01 10.78
CA LEU A 96 14.48 10.98 11.39
C LEU A 96 14.03 12.37 11.86
N SER A 97 14.95 13.17 12.42
CA SER A 97 14.64 14.54 12.84
C SER A 97 14.35 15.48 11.67
N LYS A 98 15.10 15.41 10.55
CA LYS A 98 14.78 16.14 9.32
C LYS A 98 13.38 15.81 8.83
N THR A 99 13.02 14.53 8.85
CA THR A 99 11.70 14.05 8.46
C THR A 99 10.62 14.59 9.40
N ALA A 100 10.85 14.53 10.72
CA ALA A 100 9.96 15.11 11.73
C ALA A 100 9.73 16.62 11.51
N VAL A 101 10.78 17.36 11.15
CA VAL A 101 10.69 18.80 10.83
C VAL A 101 9.88 19.05 9.56
N SER A 102 10.07 18.25 8.52
CA SER A 102 9.29 18.36 7.27
C SER A 102 7.78 18.14 7.51
N LEU A 103 7.46 17.25 8.45
CA LEU A 103 6.10 16.98 8.89
C LEU A 103 5.54 18.07 9.82
N ALA A 104 6.37 19.01 10.26
CA ALA A 104 6.06 20.04 11.26
C ALA A 104 5.71 19.45 12.64
N LEU A 105 6.30 18.31 13.02
CA LEU A 105 6.01 17.69 14.31
C LEU A 105 6.40 18.57 15.48
N GLN A 106 7.43 19.41 15.35
CA GLN A 106 7.92 20.34 16.38
C GLN A 106 6.83 21.27 16.94
N GLU A 107 5.80 21.57 16.15
CA GLU A 107 4.68 22.45 16.54
C GLU A 107 3.70 21.75 17.50
N HIS A 108 3.77 20.41 17.58
CA HIS A 108 2.81 19.59 18.29
C HIS A 108 3.41 18.83 19.48
N ILE A 109 4.73 18.89 19.70
CA ILE A 109 5.40 18.14 20.77
C ILE A 109 5.09 18.78 22.12
N VAL A 110 4.63 17.94 23.05
CA VAL A 110 4.46 18.32 24.45
C VAL A 110 5.73 17.95 25.21
N VAL A 111 6.48 18.97 25.64
CA VAL A 111 7.67 18.83 26.48
C VAL A 111 7.50 19.57 27.81
N GLY A 112 8.26 19.15 28.82
CA GLY A 112 8.21 19.72 30.17
C GLY A 112 8.91 21.07 30.31
N SER A 113 8.69 21.75 31.43
CA SER A 113 9.15 23.12 31.75
C SER A 113 10.66 23.28 31.59
N THR A 114 11.42 22.29 32.03
CA THR A 114 12.89 22.27 31.97
C THR A 114 13.40 22.17 30.54
N GLU A 115 12.73 21.37 29.71
CA GLU A 115 13.08 21.22 28.30
C GLU A 115 12.71 22.49 27.51
N LYS A 116 11.56 23.13 27.81
CA LYS A 116 11.17 24.43 27.21
C LYS A 116 12.14 25.57 27.54
N ALA A 117 12.71 25.57 28.75
CA ALA A 117 13.59 26.64 29.23
C ALA A 117 14.98 26.66 28.56
N SER A 118 15.35 25.60 27.82
CA SER A 118 16.66 25.46 27.17
C SER A 118 16.90 26.45 26.01
N GLY A 119 15.86 27.16 25.54
CA GLY A 119 15.99 28.31 24.60
C GLY A 119 16.40 27.99 23.16
N ASN A 120 16.83 26.76 22.87
CA ASN A 120 17.42 26.36 21.58
C ASN A 120 16.48 25.54 20.67
N GLY A 121 15.15 25.63 20.89
CA GLY A 121 14.18 24.79 20.18
C GLY A 121 14.19 23.34 20.65
N ILE A 122 13.43 22.47 19.95
CA ILE A 122 13.37 21.04 20.29
C ILE A 122 14.64 20.33 19.77
N ARG A 123 15.30 19.57 20.64
CA ARG A 123 16.53 18.82 20.29
C ARG A 123 16.26 17.77 19.21
N GLU A 124 17.28 17.51 18.39
CA GLU A 124 17.28 16.51 17.32
C GLU A 124 16.81 15.13 17.79
N SER A 125 17.40 14.62 18.87
CA SER A 125 17.01 13.35 19.50
C SER A 125 15.52 13.29 19.90
N ILE A 126 14.92 14.41 20.35
CA ILE A 126 13.50 14.41 20.74
C ILE A 126 12.62 14.32 19.49
N LEU A 127 12.99 15.01 18.42
CA LEU A 127 12.28 14.95 17.13
C LEU A 127 12.31 13.54 16.54
N ALA A 128 13.47 12.89 16.56
CA ALA A 128 13.63 11.51 16.10
C ALA A 128 12.74 10.56 16.91
N ASN A 129 12.83 10.59 18.25
CA ASN A 129 12.03 9.74 19.13
C ASN A 129 10.51 9.95 18.96
N VAL A 130 10.08 11.20 18.75
CA VAL A 130 8.66 11.51 18.48
C VAL A 130 8.21 10.94 17.14
N PHE A 131 9.05 10.99 16.11
CA PHE A 131 8.74 10.38 14.81
C PHE A 131 8.64 8.84 14.91
N GLU A 132 9.56 8.20 15.63
CA GLU A 132 9.49 6.77 15.93
C GLU A 132 8.19 6.43 16.66
N ALA A 133 7.89 7.16 17.74
CA ALA A 133 6.66 6.96 18.49
C ALA A 133 5.39 7.14 17.65
N LEU A 134 5.41 8.11 16.71
CA LEU A 134 4.31 8.30 15.77
C LEU A 134 4.14 7.09 14.85
N CYS A 135 5.23 6.50 14.36
CA CYS A 135 5.18 5.26 13.59
C CYS A 135 4.56 4.10 14.39
N GLY A 136 4.90 3.98 15.68
CA GLY A 136 4.29 3.03 16.61
C GLY A 136 2.78 3.25 16.77
N ALA A 137 2.34 4.50 16.93
CA ALA A 137 0.92 4.86 17.02
C ALA A 137 0.13 4.53 15.73
N VAL A 138 0.72 4.82 14.57
CA VAL A 138 0.12 4.50 13.27
C VAL A 138 -0.02 2.99 13.09
N PHE A 139 0.99 2.21 13.47
CA PHE A 139 0.93 0.75 13.41
C PHE A 139 -0.19 0.16 14.28
N LEU A 140 -0.34 0.64 15.51
CA LEU A 140 -1.44 0.18 16.37
C LEU A 140 -2.82 0.59 15.85
N SER A 141 -2.89 1.65 15.04
CA SER A 141 -4.14 2.09 14.41
C SER A 141 -4.46 1.33 13.11
N LEU A 142 -3.45 1.02 12.28
CA LEU A 142 -3.63 0.62 10.87
C LEU A 142 -2.94 -0.69 10.46
N GLY A 143 -2.09 -1.26 11.33
CA GLY A 143 -1.31 -2.45 11.05
C GLY A 143 -0.04 -2.19 10.23
N PHE A 144 0.76 -3.26 10.03
CA PHE A 144 2.12 -3.16 9.49
C PHE A 144 2.20 -2.59 8.08
N ARG A 145 1.33 -3.05 7.16
CA ARG A 145 1.44 -2.71 5.73
C ARG A 145 1.31 -1.21 5.49
N LEU A 146 0.25 -0.62 6.03
CA LEU A 146 -0.01 0.82 5.88
C LEU A 146 1.05 1.67 6.59
N THR A 147 1.55 1.21 7.74
CA THR A 147 2.68 1.88 8.42
C THR A 147 3.95 1.83 7.60
N ALA A 148 4.31 0.67 7.02
CA ALA A 148 5.50 0.52 6.19
C ALA A 148 5.43 1.40 4.94
N ASP A 149 4.27 1.44 4.26
CA ASP A 149 4.06 2.30 3.09
C ASP A 149 4.18 3.79 3.46
N MET A 150 3.61 4.21 4.60
CA MET A 150 3.77 5.57 5.13
C MET A 150 5.23 5.91 5.45
N ILE A 151 5.95 5.02 6.14
CA ILE A 151 7.37 5.20 6.50
C ILE A 151 8.22 5.41 5.25
N LEU A 152 8.06 4.56 4.24
CA LEU A 152 8.79 4.67 2.97
C LEU A 152 8.46 5.97 2.22
N GLN A 153 7.22 6.42 2.29
CA GLN A 153 6.80 7.67 1.67
C GLN A 153 7.43 8.90 2.34
N VAL A 154 7.36 8.98 3.67
CA VAL A 154 7.85 10.17 4.39
C VAL A 154 9.39 10.22 4.48
N LEU A 155 10.07 9.06 4.53
CA LEU A 155 11.53 8.96 4.52
C LEU A 155 12.14 8.96 3.11
N ARG A 156 11.32 9.09 2.05
CA ARG A 156 11.78 9.06 0.65
C ARG A 156 12.98 9.98 0.38
N PRO A 157 13.00 11.26 0.83
CA PRO A 157 14.15 12.13 0.55
C PRO A 157 15.47 11.60 1.13
N GLU A 158 15.45 11.07 2.36
CA GLU A 158 16.64 10.51 2.99
C GLU A 158 17.02 9.15 2.37
N LEU A 159 16.04 8.34 1.96
CA LEU A 159 16.29 7.11 1.19
C LEU A 159 16.95 7.39 -0.15
N GLU A 160 16.51 8.43 -0.87
CA GLU A 160 17.09 8.88 -2.14
C GLU A 160 18.55 9.28 -1.96
N LEU A 161 18.84 10.16 -1.00
CA LEU A 161 20.20 10.59 -0.68
C LEU A 161 21.11 9.41 -0.34
N ALA A 162 20.58 8.44 0.43
CA ALA A 162 21.35 7.30 0.86
C ALA A 162 21.67 6.32 -0.27
N VAL A 163 20.70 6.01 -1.13
CA VAL A 163 20.88 5.07 -2.24
C VAL A 163 21.73 5.67 -3.35
N LEU A 164 21.57 6.96 -3.64
CA LEU A 164 22.40 7.67 -4.62
C LEU A 164 23.84 7.89 -4.13
N GLY A 165 24.11 7.61 -2.85
CA GLY A 165 25.39 7.87 -2.20
C GLY A 165 25.71 9.36 -2.14
N GLU A 166 24.68 10.20 -2.11
CA GLU A 166 24.80 11.67 -1.96
C GLU A 166 24.82 12.08 -0.49
N ALA A 167 24.40 11.20 0.41
CA ALA A 167 24.59 11.38 1.84
C ALA A 167 26.05 11.09 2.23
N GLU A 168 26.82 12.15 2.57
CA GLU A 168 28.21 12.02 3.01
C GLU A 168 28.36 11.05 4.20
N GLU A 169 27.34 10.96 5.06
CA GLU A 169 27.29 10.09 6.24
C GLU A 169 27.07 8.62 5.89
N VAL A 170 26.58 8.34 4.68
CA VAL A 170 26.39 6.98 4.18
C VAL A 170 27.70 6.45 3.63
N ILE A 171 28.57 7.25 3.03
CA ILE A 171 29.77 6.74 2.36
C ILE A 171 30.80 6.20 3.38
N ASN A 172 31.16 4.92 3.23
CA ASN A 172 32.24 4.31 4.02
C ASN A 172 33.58 4.52 3.31
N TYR A 173 34.13 5.73 3.44
CA TYR A 173 35.41 6.14 2.87
C TYR A 173 36.55 5.22 3.30
N LYS A 174 36.52 4.67 4.53
CA LYS A 174 37.51 3.69 4.99
C LYS A 174 37.49 2.40 4.16
N ALA A 175 36.30 1.84 3.90
CA ALA A 175 36.16 0.65 3.07
C ALA A 175 36.54 0.94 1.60
N LEU A 176 36.11 2.07 1.05
CA LEU A 176 36.48 2.48 -0.32
C LEU A 176 38.00 2.64 -0.47
N LEU A 177 38.65 3.30 0.49
CA LEU A 177 40.10 3.46 0.47
C LEU A 177 40.82 2.11 0.62
N GLN A 178 40.26 1.19 1.41
CA GLN A 178 40.79 -0.16 1.56
C GLN A 178 40.68 -0.98 0.26
N GLU A 179 39.52 -0.96 -0.40
CA GLU A 179 39.32 -1.62 -1.68
C GLU A 179 40.25 -1.07 -2.76
N TYR A 180 40.39 0.25 -2.84
CA TYR A 180 41.32 0.93 -3.73
C TYR A 180 42.78 0.52 -3.46
N ALA A 181 43.21 0.60 -2.19
CA ALA A 181 44.56 0.24 -1.78
C ALA A 181 44.89 -1.23 -2.12
N GLN A 182 43.94 -2.14 -1.89
CA GLN A 182 44.08 -3.56 -2.20
C GLN A 182 44.04 -3.82 -3.71
N GLY A 183 43.25 -3.05 -4.46
CA GLY A 183 43.12 -3.11 -5.91
C GLY A 183 44.41 -2.71 -6.62
N GLU A 184 44.87 -1.49 -6.38
CA GLU A 184 45.99 -0.85 -7.08
C GLU A 184 47.36 -1.26 -6.50
N PHE A 185 47.49 -1.27 -5.17
CA PHE A 185 48.78 -1.38 -4.50
C PHE A 185 48.99 -2.73 -3.79
N LYS A 186 47.95 -3.58 -3.70
CA LYS A 186 47.96 -4.86 -2.98
C LYS A 186 48.35 -4.74 -1.50
N THR A 187 48.15 -3.55 -0.91
CA THR A 187 48.41 -3.23 0.50
C THR A 187 47.17 -2.61 1.15
N LEU A 188 47.18 -2.49 2.49
CA LEU A 188 46.08 -1.91 3.26
C LEU A 188 46.47 -0.52 3.79
N PRO A 189 45.52 0.42 3.92
CA PRO A 189 45.77 1.73 4.54
C PRO A 189 46.00 1.59 6.06
N GLU A 190 46.97 2.32 6.59
CA GLU A 190 47.30 2.35 8.01
C GLU A 190 46.80 3.64 8.67
N TYR A 191 46.03 3.50 9.75
CA TYR A 191 45.47 4.63 10.49
C TYR A 191 46.23 4.86 11.81
N THR A 192 46.67 6.09 12.05
CA THR A 192 47.42 6.45 13.27
C THR A 192 46.76 7.64 13.97
N VAL A 193 46.54 7.53 15.28
CA VAL A 193 46.03 8.63 16.11
C VAL A 193 47.17 9.62 16.37
N LEU A 194 47.00 10.85 15.91
CA LEU A 194 47.95 11.94 16.08
C LEU A 194 47.74 12.70 17.40
N ALA A 195 46.48 12.94 17.76
CA ALA A 195 46.12 13.68 18.96
C ALA A 195 44.73 13.29 19.48
N GLU A 196 44.58 13.38 20.81
CA GLU A 196 43.29 13.34 21.50
C GLU A 196 43.19 14.61 22.35
N VAL A 197 42.24 15.49 22.02
CA VAL A 197 42.13 16.83 22.64
C VAL A 197 40.72 17.04 23.19
N GLY A 198 40.62 17.64 24.38
CA GLY A 198 39.34 17.99 25.02
C GLY A 198 38.97 17.09 26.20
N PRO A 199 37.97 17.51 27.01
CA PRO A 199 37.48 16.75 28.15
C PRO A 199 36.73 15.48 27.69
N ASP A 200 36.58 14.48 28.56
CA ASP A 200 36.00 13.17 28.21
C ASP A 200 34.60 13.24 27.55
N HIS A 201 33.82 14.28 27.87
CA HIS A 201 32.48 14.50 27.31
C HIS A 201 32.46 15.32 26.01
N ASP A 202 33.62 15.83 25.55
CA ASP A 202 33.76 16.60 24.30
C ASP A 202 35.15 16.36 23.66
N ARG A 203 35.55 15.07 23.63
CA ARG A 203 36.86 14.65 23.14
C ARG A 203 36.89 14.63 21.60
N VAL A 204 37.93 15.21 21.02
CA VAL A 204 38.21 15.22 19.57
C VAL A 204 39.45 14.38 19.28
N PHE A 205 39.31 13.44 18.36
CA PHE A 205 40.38 12.59 17.85
C PHE A 205 40.88 13.14 16.53
N GLN A 206 42.20 13.22 16.36
CA GLN A 206 42.85 13.53 15.09
C GLN A 206 43.60 12.29 14.61
N ILE A 207 43.30 11.82 13.40
CA ILE A 207 43.84 10.59 12.81
C ILE A 207 44.42 10.90 11.45
N GLN A 208 45.57 10.31 11.12
CA GLN A 208 46.08 10.28 9.76
C GLN A 208 45.94 8.88 9.16
N VAL A 209 45.80 8.84 7.84
CA VAL A 209 45.87 7.60 7.06
C VAL A 209 47.09 7.64 6.14
N ALA A 210 47.85 6.54 6.12
CA ALA A 210 49.00 6.36 5.26
C ALA A 210 48.85 5.08 4.41
N LEU A 211 49.46 5.07 3.22
CA LEU A 211 49.55 3.90 2.37
C LEU A 211 50.97 3.80 1.82
N ASN A 212 51.61 2.64 1.96
CA ASN A 212 53.01 2.41 1.55
C ASN A 212 54.00 3.46 2.11
N GLY A 213 53.74 3.96 3.32
CA GLY A 213 54.56 4.99 3.99
C GLY A 213 54.28 6.43 3.57
N GLU A 214 53.39 6.67 2.60
CA GLU A 214 52.97 8.02 2.20
C GLU A 214 51.69 8.45 2.94
N ILE A 215 51.67 9.68 3.46
CA ILE A 215 50.50 10.22 4.19
C ILE A 215 49.48 10.72 3.17
N LEU A 216 48.32 10.08 3.13
CA LEU A 216 47.28 10.38 2.15
C LEU A 216 46.26 11.41 2.67
N GLY A 217 45.93 11.39 3.97
CA GLY A 217 44.92 12.29 4.54
C GLY A 217 44.94 12.39 6.06
N THR A 218 44.34 13.45 6.61
CA THR A 218 44.27 13.72 8.05
C THR A 218 42.88 14.19 8.46
N GLY A 219 42.18 13.41 9.28
CA GLY A 219 40.81 13.68 9.71
C GLY A 219 40.67 13.98 11.18
N GLN A 220 39.61 14.71 11.54
CA GLN A 220 39.22 14.94 12.93
C GLN A 220 37.79 14.46 13.17
N GLY A 221 37.48 14.03 14.39
CA GLY A 221 36.13 13.61 14.75
C GLY A 221 35.93 13.39 16.24
N ARG A 222 34.66 13.43 16.69
CA ARG A 222 34.27 13.17 18.08
C ARG A 222 34.44 11.71 18.51
N SER A 223 34.83 10.82 17.60
CA SER A 223 35.20 9.43 17.87
C SER A 223 36.32 9.01 16.92
N LYS A 224 37.11 8.00 17.30
CA LYS A 224 38.15 7.42 16.44
C LYS A 224 37.57 7.01 15.08
N LYS A 225 36.40 6.36 15.07
CA LYS A 225 35.70 5.96 13.84
C LYS A 225 35.37 7.15 12.93
N LYS A 226 34.89 8.27 13.46
CA LYS A 226 34.61 9.48 12.65
C LYS A 226 35.90 10.11 12.11
N ALA A 227 36.94 10.19 12.94
CA ALA A 227 38.23 10.73 12.51
C ALA A 227 38.91 9.86 11.43
N GLU A 228 38.78 8.53 11.52
CA GLU A 228 39.23 7.60 10.47
C GLU A 228 38.50 7.82 9.14
N GLN A 229 37.16 7.93 9.17
CA GLN A 229 36.37 8.20 7.97
C GLN A 229 36.77 9.51 7.30
N GLU A 230 36.94 10.58 8.08
CA GLU A 230 37.34 11.88 7.54
C GLU A 230 38.77 11.85 6.96
N SER A 231 39.70 11.13 7.61
CA SER A 231 41.06 10.95 7.07
C SER A 231 41.04 10.17 5.75
N ALA A 232 40.18 9.16 5.63
CA ALA A 232 40.00 8.37 4.42
C ALA A 232 39.33 9.19 3.30
N ARG A 233 38.35 10.03 3.63
CA ARG A 233 37.70 10.95 2.69
C ARG A 233 38.71 11.91 2.07
N GLN A 234 39.54 12.54 2.91
CA GLN A 234 40.60 13.43 2.42
C GLN A 234 41.61 12.69 1.53
N ALA A 235 42.01 11.47 1.91
CA ALA A 235 42.89 10.64 1.10
C ALA A 235 42.30 10.36 -0.29
N LEU A 236 41.02 10.02 -0.37
CA LEU A 236 40.31 9.77 -1.63
C LEU A 236 40.13 11.05 -2.48
N GLN A 237 39.96 12.22 -1.85
CA GLN A 237 39.88 13.51 -2.54
C GLN A 237 41.23 13.93 -3.15
N LYS A 238 42.32 13.78 -2.39
CA LYS A 238 43.66 14.21 -2.79
C LYS A 238 44.20 13.48 -4.01
N HIS A 239 43.77 12.24 -4.23
CA HIS A 239 44.16 11.41 -5.37
C HIS A 239 43.17 11.43 -6.54
N ALA A 240 42.28 12.44 -6.61
CA ALA A 240 41.29 12.63 -7.70
C ALA A 240 40.36 11.42 -7.95
N PHE A 241 40.19 10.54 -6.96
CA PHE A 241 39.40 9.32 -7.09
C PHE A 241 37.89 9.60 -7.05
N LEU A 242 37.48 10.59 -6.26
CA LEU A 242 36.06 10.99 -6.12
C LEU A 242 35.50 11.74 -7.34
N GLU A 243 36.35 12.30 -8.21
CA GLU A 243 35.88 12.97 -9.43
C GLU A 243 35.59 12.00 -10.58
N GLN A 244 36.14 10.77 -10.55
CA GLN A 244 36.02 9.80 -11.64
C GLN A 244 35.13 8.57 -11.35
N GLN A 245 34.82 8.28 -10.08
CA GLN A 245 33.81 7.29 -9.73
C GLN A 245 32.54 7.98 -9.28
N ASN A 246 31.46 7.80 -10.05
CA ASN A 246 30.09 8.02 -9.55
C ASN A 246 30.01 7.45 -8.13
N THR A 247 29.64 8.26 -7.14
CA THR A 247 29.43 7.93 -5.71
C THR A 247 28.32 6.89 -5.47
N ARG A 248 28.01 6.06 -6.47
CA ARG A 248 27.02 5.00 -6.40
C ARG A 248 27.61 3.84 -5.63
N ILE A 249 26.93 3.43 -4.57
CA ILE A 249 27.26 2.19 -3.87
C ILE A 249 27.03 1.03 -4.87
N PRO A 250 28.04 0.20 -5.18
CA PRO A 250 27.90 -0.92 -6.11
C PRO A 250 26.72 -1.83 -5.70
N GLY A 251 25.88 -2.32 -6.62
CA GLY A 251 24.67 -3.11 -6.24
C GLY A 251 23.46 -2.28 -5.77
N LEU A 252 23.65 -1.03 -5.37
CA LEU A 252 22.59 -0.02 -5.19
C LEU A 252 22.50 0.95 -6.39
N SER A 253 22.98 0.52 -7.55
CA SER A 253 22.85 1.23 -8.83
C SER A 253 21.71 0.63 -9.66
N PRO A 254 20.48 1.16 -9.62
CA PRO A 254 19.55 0.97 -10.71
C PRO A 254 19.73 2.07 -11.76
N THR A 255 19.21 1.82 -12.95
CA THR A 255 18.47 2.84 -13.70
C THR A 255 17.51 3.57 -12.75
N ALA A 256 18.01 4.57 -12.00
CA ALA A 256 17.30 5.31 -10.95
C ALA A 256 16.00 5.95 -11.49
N ALA A 257 15.93 6.14 -12.81
CA ALA A 257 14.74 6.54 -13.52
C ALA A 257 13.55 5.56 -13.40
N ALA A 258 13.70 4.26 -13.14
CA ALA A 258 12.56 3.33 -13.09
C ALA A 258 11.90 3.29 -11.71
N PHE A 259 12.71 3.34 -10.64
CA PHE A 259 12.22 3.29 -9.26
C PHE A 259 11.65 4.65 -8.80
N PHE A 260 12.30 5.77 -9.16
CA PHE A 260 11.87 7.11 -8.75
C PHE A 260 10.93 7.82 -9.74
N LYS A 261 10.76 7.32 -10.99
CA LYS A 261 9.64 7.76 -11.86
C LYS A 261 8.32 7.07 -11.52
N GLN A 262 8.32 6.02 -10.70
CA GLN A 262 7.10 5.60 -10.02
C GLN A 262 6.89 6.57 -8.86
N GLU A 263 5.97 7.51 -9.05
CA GLU A 263 5.33 8.21 -7.93
C GLU A 263 4.94 7.13 -6.90
N VAL A 264 5.47 7.17 -5.67
CA VAL A 264 4.67 6.59 -4.58
C VAL A 264 3.57 7.60 -4.40
N LYS A 265 2.46 7.29 -5.07
CA LYS A 265 1.22 7.95 -4.79
C LYS A 265 0.98 7.73 -3.30
N PRO A 266 0.59 8.77 -2.54
CA PRO A 266 0.13 8.56 -1.17
C PRO A 266 -0.84 7.38 -1.16
N VAL A 267 -0.99 6.71 -0.02
CA VAL A 267 -2.17 5.87 0.24
C VAL A 267 -3.40 6.80 0.40
N GLY A 268 -3.60 7.66 -0.59
CA GLY A 268 -4.87 8.21 -1.01
C GLY A 268 -5.29 7.37 -2.21
N VAL A 269 -6.52 6.88 -2.14
CA VAL A 269 -7.28 6.36 -3.27
C VAL A 269 -7.45 7.50 -4.28
N SER A 270 -6.41 7.84 -5.03
CA SER A 270 -6.48 8.82 -6.12
C SER A 270 -5.23 8.71 -6.98
N HIS A 271 -5.37 7.82 -7.97
CA HIS A 271 -4.69 7.74 -9.26
C HIS A 271 -4.21 6.32 -9.55
N LEU A 272 -5.12 5.36 -9.41
CA LEU A 272 -5.28 4.40 -10.48
C LEU A 272 -5.61 5.20 -11.73
N ILE A 273 -5.06 4.81 -12.87
CA ILE A 273 -5.59 5.29 -14.15
C ILE A 273 -6.99 4.70 -14.22
N GLN A 274 -7.97 5.36 -13.60
CA GLN A 274 -9.37 5.17 -13.90
C GLN A 274 -9.50 5.72 -15.31
N ILE A 275 -9.27 4.84 -16.28
CA ILE A 275 -9.77 5.03 -17.63
C ILE A 275 -11.25 5.30 -17.42
N PRO A 276 -11.74 6.52 -17.76
CA PRO A 276 -13.15 6.85 -17.59
C PRO A 276 -13.98 5.71 -18.16
N SER A 277 -15.04 5.29 -17.46
CA SER A 277 -15.93 4.25 -17.97
C SER A 277 -16.46 4.57 -19.38
N SER A 278 -16.43 5.84 -19.79
CA SER A 278 -16.74 6.31 -21.14
C SER A 278 -15.75 5.90 -22.24
N GLU A 279 -14.53 5.48 -21.90
CA GLU A 279 -13.51 5.01 -22.86
C GLU A 279 -13.43 3.47 -22.95
N ARG A 280 -14.26 2.76 -22.17
CA ARG A 280 -14.31 1.30 -22.12
C ARG A 280 -15.67 0.77 -22.57
N ARG A 281 -15.68 -0.39 -23.22
CA ARG A 281 -16.87 -1.15 -23.64
C ARG A 281 -17.59 -1.80 -22.45
N GLY A 282 -16.95 -1.90 -21.30
CA GLY A 282 -17.53 -2.50 -20.10
C GLY A 282 -16.66 -2.36 -18.84
N LEU A 283 -17.18 -2.91 -17.75
CA LEU A 283 -16.58 -2.91 -16.42
C LEU A 283 -16.01 -4.29 -16.08
N LEU A 284 -14.97 -4.30 -15.24
CA LEU A 284 -14.31 -5.51 -14.74
C LEU A 284 -14.64 -5.73 -13.26
N ALA A 285 -15.16 -6.91 -12.95
CA ALA A 285 -15.48 -7.34 -11.59
C ALA A 285 -14.72 -8.63 -11.25
N PRO A 286 -13.49 -8.57 -10.72
CA PRO A 286 -12.76 -9.78 -10.39
C PRO A 286 -13.46 -10.59 -9.30
N SER A 287 -13.61 -11.89 -9.51
CA SER A 287 -14.24 -12.81 -8.56
C SER A 287 -13.22 -13.31 -7.53
N ILE A 288 -13.47 -12.99 -6.26
CA ILE A 288 -12.58 -13.41 -5.16
C ILE A 288 -12.68 -14.90 -4.86
N LEU A 289 -13.61 -15.64 -5.50
CA LEU A 289 -13.68 -17.10 -5.39
C LEU A 289 -12.38 -17.78 -5.80
N SER A 290 -11.63 -17.17 -6.73
CA SER A 290 -10.32 -17.68 -7.17
C SER A 290 -9.14 -17.11 -6.37
N ALA A 291 -9.38 -16.24 -5.39
CA ALA A 291 -8.33 -15.65 -4.58
C ALA A 291 -7.84 -16.60 -3.49
N ASN A 292 -6.70 -16.26 -2.88
CA ASN A 292 -6.24 -16.95 -1.68
C ASN A 292 -7.08 -16.50 -0.47
N PHE A 293 -8.00 -17.37 -0.03
CA PHE A 293 -8.87 -17.13 1.12
C PHE A 293 -8.10 -16.88 2.44
N SER A 294 -6.85 -17.35 2.56
CA SER A 294 -6.03 -17.05 3.74
C SER A 294 -5.62 -15.57 3.82
N ASN A 295 -5.76 -14.81 2.75
CA ASN A 295 -5.39 -13.39 2.69
C ASN A 295 -6.23 -12.60 1.67
N LEU A 296 -7.54 -12.51 1.94
CA LEU A 296 -8.47 -11.75 1.10
C LEU A 296 -8.19 -10.24 1.11
N ALA A 297 -7.57 -9.70 2.18
CA ALA A 297 -7.19 -8.30 2.25
C ALA A 297 -6.19 -7.94 1.13
N LEU A 298 -5.14 -8.75 0.97
CA LEU A 298 -4.16 -8.57 -0.11
C LEU A 298 -4.79 -8.77 -1.49
N ALA A 299 -5.70 -9.73 -1.63
CA ALA A 299 -6.40 -9.96 -2.88
C ALA A 299 -7.17 -8.70 -3.34
N LEU A 300 -7.91 -8.06 -2.43
CA LEU A 300 -8.61 -6.80 -2.70
C LEU A 300 -7.65 -5.67 -3.06
N GLU A 301 -6.58 -5.50 -2.28
CA GLU A 301 -5.55 -4.49 -2.55
C GLU A 301 -4.94 -4.66 -3.94
N GLN A 302 -4.68 -5.88 -4.36
CA GLN A 302 -4.05 -6.18 -5.66
C GLN A 302 -4.96 -5.89 -6.85
N ILE A 303 -6.24 -6.25 -6.79
CA ILE A 303 -7.18 -5.92 -7.88
C ILE A 303 -7.53 -4.43 -7.88
N GLU A 304 -7.56 -3.78 -6.71
CA GLU A 304 -7.72 -2.32 -6.61
C GLU A 304 -6.53 -1.64 -7.27
N LYS A 305 -5.29 -2.05 -6.94
CA LYS A 305 -4.05 -1.60 -7.60
C LYS A 305 -4.06 -1.80 -9.12
N GLY A 306 -4.72 -2.86 -9.58
CA GLY A 306 -4.91 -3.15 -10.99
C GLY A 306 -5.99 -2.34 -11.68
N GLY A 307 -6.78 -1.56 -10.95
CA GLY A 307 -7.84 -0.68 -11.48
C GLY A 307 -9.21 -1.33 -11.63
N ALA A 308 -9.47 -2.47 -10.97
CA ALA A 308 -10.77 -3.14 -11.04
C ALA A 308 -11.92 -2.19 -10.69
N ASP A 309 -13.08 -2.39 -11.32
CA ASP A 309 -14.24 -1.54 -11.07
C ASP A 309 -15.00 -2.02 -9.83
N TRP A 310 -15.30 -3.32 -9.74
CA TRP A 310 -16.09 -3.94 -8.67
C TRP A 310 -15.37 -5.15 -8.07
N VAL A 311 -15.82 -5.58 -6.89
CA VAL A 311 -15.45 -6.88 -6.30
C VAL A 311 -16.61 -7.83 -6.46
N HIS A 312 -16.42 -8.93 -7.19
CA HIS A 312 -17.47 -9.95 -7.32
C HIS A 312 -17.35 -10.99 -6.21
N LEU A 313 -18.47 -11.24 -5.52
CA LEU A 313 -18.58 -12.12 -4.36
C LEU A 313 -19.52 -13.28 -4.69
N ASP A 314 -18.94 -14.46 -4.94
CA ASP A 314 -19.67 -15.70 -5.20
C ASP A 314 -20.14 -16.35 -3.88
N ILE A 315 -21.42 -16.24 -3.57
CA ILE A 315 -22.03 -16.75 -2.34
C ILE A 315 -22.74 -18.06 -2.62
N MET A 316 -22.34 -19.13 -1.95
CA MET A 316 -22.86 -20.48 -2.15
C MET A 316 -23.23 -21.12 -0.82
N ASP A 317 -24.33 -21.90 -0.77
CA ASP A 317 -24.92 -22.44 0.46
C ASP A 317 -24.87 -23.97 0.59
N GLY A 318 -24.26 -24.67 -0.37
CA GLY A 318 -24.23 -26.13 -0.43
C GLY A 318 -25.56 -26.80 -0.84
N HIS A 319 -26.62 -26.03 -1.12
CA HIS A 319 -27.95 -26.55 -1.48
C HIS A 319 -28.33 -26.16 -2.91
N PHE A 320 -28.32 -24.87 -3.25
CA PHE A 320 -28.63 -24.42 -4.60
C PHE A 320 -27.52 -24.82 -5.58
N VAL A 321 -26.27 -24.79 -5.11
CA VAL A 321 -25.09 -25.35 -5.76
C VAL A 321 -24.35 -26.28 -4.80
N PRO A 322 -23.65 -27.32 -5.28
CA PRO A 322 -22.96 -28.29 -4.44
C PRO A 322 -21.60 -27.78 -3.93
N ASN A 323 -21.56 -26.55 -3.42
CA ASN A 323 -20.37 -25.92 -2.86
C ASN A 323 -20.77 -24.86 -1.80
N LEU A 324 -19.87 -24.54 -0.88
CA LEU A 324 -20.08 -23.58 0.22
C LEU A 324 -18.89 -22.62 0.27
N THR A 325 -19.16 -21.31 0.23
CA THR A 325 -18.09 -20.30 0.13
C THR A 325 -18.01 -19.41 1.36
N LEU A 326 -18.62 -18.23 1.31
CA LEU A 326 -18.52 -17.18 2.32
C LEU A 326 -19.88 -16.57 2.61
N GLY A 327 -20.00 -15.88 3.75
CA GLY A 327 -21.24 -15.24 4.17
C GLY A 327 -21.02 -13.82 4.70
N PRO A 328 -22.08 -13.18 5.24
CA PRO A 328 -22.05 -11.78 5.67
C PRO A 328 -20.89 -11.41 6.62
N PRO A 329 -20.47 -12.23 7.60
CA PRO A 329 -19.35 -11.87 8.49
C PRO A 329 -18.01 -11.64 7.77
N VAL A 330 -17.75 -12.42 6.72
CA VAL A 330 -16.53 -12.26 5.89
C VAL A 330 -16.61 -10.95 5.12
N ILE A 331 -17.75 -10.69 4.48
CA ILE A 331 -17.98 -9.48 3.68
C ILE A 331 -17.85 -8.23 4.54
N GLN A 332 -18.46 -8.23 5.72
CA GLN A 332 -18.38 -7.11 6.66
C GLN A 332 -16.92 -6.81 7.09
N SER A 333 -16.11 -7.87 7.26
CA SER A 333 -14.68 -7.72 7.58
C SER A 333 -13.89 -7.12 6.41
N LEU A 334 -14.28 -7.41 5.17
CA LEU A 334 -13.64 -6.89 3.96
C LEU A 334 -14.07 -5.46 3.61
N ARG A 335 -15.29 -5.05 3.98
CA ARG A 335 -15.89 -3.79 3.53
C ARG A 335 -15.03 -2.57 3.86
N SER A 336 -14.35 -2.57 5.00
CA SER A 336 -13.51 -1.45 5.44
C SER A 336 -12.17 -1.32 4.70
N LEU A 337 -11.80 -2.32 3.88
CA LEU A 337 -10.49 -2.43 3.23
C LEU A 337 -10.46 -1.84 1.82
N THR A 338 -11.60 -1.58 1.18
CA THR A 338 -11.67 -1.03 -0.17
C THR A 338 -12.92 -0.17 -0.36
N GLN A 339 -12.86 0.77 -1.30
CA GLN A 339 -14.02 1.55 -1.74
C GLN A 339 -14.68 0.97 -2.99
N MET A 340 -14.11 -0.06 -3.62
CA MET A 340 -14.73 -0.74 -4.76
C MET A 340 -16.07 -1.33 -4.31
N PRO A 341 -17.17 -1.09 -5.05
CA PRO A 341 -18.47 -1.62 -4.67
C PRO A 341 -18.47 -3.15 -4.78
N PHE A 342 -19.13 -3.78 -3.80
CA PHE A 342 -19.30 -5.22 -3.69
C PHE A 342 -20.53 -5.66 -4.49
N ASP A 343 -20.30 -6.66 -5.33
CA ASP A 343 -21.27 -7.26 -6.21
C ASP A 343 -21.51 -8.70 -5.76
N ALA A 344 -22.55 -8.91 -4.95
CA ALA A 344 -22.87 -10.20 -4.37
C ALA A 344 -23.76 -11.01 -5.31
N HIS A 345 -23.26 -12.17 -5.73
CA HIS A 345 -23.99 -13.15 -6.49
C HIS A 345 -24.42 -14.30 -5.57
N LEU A 346 -25.71 -14.33 -5.25
CA LEU A 346 -26.32 -15.29 -4.34
C LEU A 346 -26.74 -16.56 -5.08
N MET A 347 -25.84 -17.54 -5.11
CA MET A 347 -26.12 -18.93 -5.50
C MET A 347 -26.61 -19.74 -4.30
N ILE A 348 -27.72 -19.31 -3.70
CA ILE A 348 -28.29 -19.89 -2.47
C ILE A 348 -29.78 -20.18 -2.65
N SER A 349 -30.28 -21.12 -1.83
CA SER A 349 -31.71 -21.44 -1.71
C SER A 349 -32.41 -20.41 -0.83
N GLU A 350 -33.66 -20.08 -1.16
CA GLU A 350 -34.47 -19.12 -0.40
C GLU A 350 -33.72 -17.79 -0.10
N PRO A 351 -33.17 -17.12 -1.13
CA PRO A 351 -32.31 -15.95 -0.95
C PRO A 351 -33.01 -14.78 -0.24
N GLU A 352 -34.35 -14.72 -0.26
CA GLU A 352 -35.15 -13.74 0.46
C GLU A 352 -34.85 -13.67 1.96
N LYS A 353 -34.33 -14.76 2.55
CA LYS A 353 -33.97 -14.81 3.98
C LYS A 353 -32.69 -14.05 4.31
N TYR A 354 -31.85 -13.75 3.32
CA TYR A 354 -30.48 -13.27 3.55
C TYR A 354 -30.19 -11.89 2.94
N ILE A 355 -31.11 -11.32 2.16
CA ILE A 355 -30.90 -10.05 1.43
C ILE A 355 -30.48 -8.91 2.37
N GLU A 356 -31.19 -8.75 3.49
CA GLU A 356 -30.91 -7.67 4.44
C GLU A 356 -29.54 -7.85 5.11
N ASP A 357 -29.12 -9.09 5.38
CA ASP A 357 -27.82 -9.39 5.98
C ASP A 357 -26.67 -9.06 5.03
N PHE A 358 -26.80 -9.41 3.75
CA PHE A 358 -25.80 -9.07 2.73
C PHE A 358 -25.73 -7.56 2.46
N ALA A 359 -26.87 -6.87 2.43
CA ALA A 359 -26.91 -5.42 2.28
C ALA A 359 -26.23 -4.73 3.48
N LYS A 360 -26.56 -5.13 4.71
CA LYS A 360 -25.92 -4.61 5.94
C LYS A 360 -24.43 -4.91 6.03
N ALA A 361 -23.98 -6.03 5.47
CA ALA A 361 -22.55 -6.36 5.37
C ALA A 361 -21.79 -5.45 4.39
N GLY A 362 -22.50 -4.65 3.60
CA GLY A 362 -21.93 -3.67 2.67
C GLY A 362 -21.92 -4.11 1.21
N CYS A 363 -22.81 -5.03 0.81
CA CYS A 363 -23.03 -5.35 -0.60
C CYS A 363 -23.91 -4.28 -1.24
N GLU A 364 -23.35 -3.49 -2.16
CA GLU A 364 -24.13 -2.50 -2.89
C GLU A 364 -24.97 -3.15 -3.99
N ARG A 365 -24.56 -4.28 -4.57
CA ARG A 365 -25.37 -5.04 -5.54
C ARG A 365 -25.65 -6.43 -5.01
N ILE A 366 -26.88 -6.87 -5.17
CA ILE A 366 -27.31 -8.21 -4.80
C ILE A 366 -28.02 -8.83 -5.99
N THR A 367 -27.47 -9.94 -6.47
CA THR A 367 -27.94 -10.67 -7.62
C THR A 367 -28.42 -12.05 -7.18
N VAL A 368 -29.71 -12.33 -7.37
CA VAL A 368 -30.33 -13.62 -7.03
C VAL A 368 -30.62 -14.42 -8.28
N HIS A 369 -30.60 -15.75 -8.16
CA HIS A 369 -31.01 -16.62 -9.24
C HIS A 369 -32.52 -16.61 -9.43
N ALA A 370 -32.99 -16.43 -10.68
CA ALA A 370 -34.41 -16.55 -11.01
C ALA A 370 -34.97 -17.93 -10.59
N GLU A 371 -34.13 -18.96 -10.66
CA GLU A 371 -34.46 -20.35 -10.32
C GLU A 371 -34.58 -20.60 -8.81
N ALA A 372 -34.00 -19.73 -7.99
CA ALA A 372 -34.01 -19.85 -6.54
C ALA A 372 -35.21 -19.13 -5.89
N CYS A 373 -35.96 -18.34 -6.67
CA CYS A 373 -37.03 -17.48 -6.16
C CYS A 373 -38.40 -17.92 -6.67
N ILE A 374 -39.29 -18.37 -5.75
CA ILE A 374 -40.70 -18.62 -6.08
C ILE A 374 -41.42 -17.31 -6.47
N HIS A 375 -41.09 -16.21 -5.77
CA HIS A 375 -41.70 -14.89 -5.97
C HIS A 375 -40.67 -13.82 -6.34
N LEU A 376 -40.00 -14.00 -7.48
CA LEU A 376 -38.88 -13.17 -7.92
C LEU A 376 -39.15 -11.65 -7.86
N ASP A 377 -40.32 -11.18 -8.29
CA ASP A 377 -40.69 -9.76 -8.24
C ASP A 377 -40.69 -9.19 -6.81
N ARG A 378 -41.14 -9.97 -5.82
CA ARG A 378 -41.09 -9.59 -4.40
C ARG A 378 -39.65 -9.54 -3.88
N VAL A 379 -38.84 -10.51 -4.28
CA VAL A 379 -37.41 -10.57 -3.90
C VAL A 379 -36.67 -9.35 -4.43
N ILE A 380 -36.97 -8.91 -5.65
CA ILE A 380 -36.41 -7.67 -6.23
C ILE A 380 -36.79 -6.45 -5.37
N SER A 381 -38.07 -6.31 -4.97
CA SER A 381 -38.49 -5.23 -4.07
C SER A 381 -37.71 -5.25 -2.75
N GLN A 382 -37.50 -6.44 -2.19
CA GLN A 382 -36.75 -6.59 -0.94
C GLN A 382 -35.29 -6.15 -1.06
N ILE A 383 -34.64 -6.37 -2.21
CA ILE A 383 -33.28 -5.88 -2.47
C ILE A 383 -33.27 -4.35 -2.52
N GLU A 384 -34.24 -3.74 -3.20
CA GLU A 384 -34.39 -2.29 -3.30
C GLU A 384 -34.66 -1.64 -1.93
N GLU A 385 -35.56 -2.23 -1.13
CA GLU A 385 -35.90 -1.78 0.22
C GLU A 385 -34.71 -1.89 1.19
N ALA A 386 -33.84 -2.88 0.99
CA ALA A 386 -32.58 -3.02 1.72
C ALA A 386 -31.50 -2.00 1.29
N GLY A 387 -31.78 -1.16 0.29
CA GLY A 387 -30.87 -0.13 -0.21
C GLY A 387 -29.81 -0.64 -1.18
N ALA A 388 -29.93 -1.88 -1.67
CA ALA A 388 -29.02 -2.46 -2.64
C ALA A 388 -29.60 -2.40 -4.07
N PHE A 389 -28.72 -2.51 -5.07
CA PHE A 389 -29.08 -2.54 -6.48
C PHE A 389 -29.54 -3.96 -6.88
N PRO A 390 -30.77 -4.13 -7.38
CA PRO A 390 -31.31 -5.45 -7.70
C PRO A 390 -30.74 -6.03 -8.99
N GLY A 391 -30.24 -7.26 -8.89
CA GLY A 391 -29.79 -8.08 -10.00
C GLY A 391 -30.50 -9.43 -10.07
N VAL A 392 -30.61 -9.98 -11.29
CA VAL A 392 -31.08 -11.37 -11.49
C VAL A 392 -30.08 -12.17 -12.32
N ALA A 393 -29.70 -13.33 -11.82
CA ALA A 393 -28.87 -14.31 -12.51
C ALA A 393 -29.72 -15.35 -13.23
N LEU A 394 -29.25 -15.81 -14.39
CA LEU A 394 -29.84 -16.91 -15.15
C LEU A 394 -28.82 -18.02 -15.39
N ASN A 395 -29.15 -19.24 -14.96
CA ASN A 395 -28.38 -20.44 -15.27
C ASN A 395 -28.28 -20.70 -16.77
N PRO A 396 -27.31 -21.52 -17.23
CA PRO A 396 -27.12 -21.79 -18.64
C PRO A 396 -28.36 -22.33 -19.38
N ALA A 397 -29.24 -23.06 -18.69
CA ALA A 397 -30.45 -23.64 -19.27
C ALA A 397 -31.68 -22.70 -19.23
N THR A 398 -31.67 -21.71 -18.34
CA THR A 398 -32.83 -20.83 -18.11
C THR A 398 -32.94 -19.81 -19.24
N PRO A 399 -34.08 -19.72 -19.94
CA PRO A 399 -34.24 -18.81 -21.07
C PRO A 399 -34.31 -17.35 -20.60
N VAL A 400 -33.90 -16.41 -21.45
CA VAL A 400 -33.95 -14.97 -21.14
C VAL A 400 -35.40 -14.48 -20.98
N SER A 401 -36.36 -15.14 -21.62
CA SER A 401 -37.78 -14.78 -21.59
C SER A 401 -38.39 -14.79 -20.19
N VAL A 402 -37.80 -15.49 -19.21
CA VAL A 402 -38.26 -15.45 -17.81
C VAL A 402 -38.19 -14.04 -17.20
N LEU A 403 -37.40 -13.15 -17.80
CA LEU A 403 -37.24 -11.77 -17.35
C LEU A 403 -38.20 -10.80 -18.04
N GLU A 404 -38.99 -11.22 -19.02
CA GLU A 404 -39.80 -10.32 -19.86
C GLU A 404 -40.68 -9.37 -19.04
N ASP A 405 -41.36 -9.84 -18.00
CA ASP A 405 -42.27 -8.98 -17.24
C ASP A 405 -41.56 -8.10 -16.20
N ILE A 406 -40.39 -8.53 -15.71
CA ILE A 406 -39.68 -7.85 -14.61
C ILE A 406 -38.46 -7.04 -15.05
N LEU A 407 -38.02 -7.15 -16.32
CA LEU A 407 -36.76 -6.58 -16.79
C LEU A 407 -36.64 -5.08 -16.48
N HIS A 408 -37.75 -4.34 -16.58
CA HIS A 408 -37.81 -2.89 -16.33
C HIS A 408 -37.41 -2.47 -14.91
N ARG A 409 -37.50 -3.39 -13.93
CA ARG A 409 -37.08 -3.18 -12.54
C ARG A 409 -35.60 -3.49 -12.32
N LEU A 410 -34.99 -4.25 -13.22
CA LEU A 410 -33.63 -4.73 -13.05
C LEU A 410 -32.60 -3.67 -13.44
N LYS A 411 -31.54 -3.55 -12.64
CA LYS A 411 -30.35 -2.76 -12.97
C LYS A 411 -29.20 -3.61 -13.46
N LEU A 412 -29.19 -4.88 -13.06
CA LEU A 412 -28.21 -5.87 -13.48
C LEU A 412 -28.89 -7.19 -13.86
N VAL A 413 -28.42 -7.80 -14.93
CA VAL A 413 -28.74 -9.19 -15.27
C VAL A 413 -27.44 -9.95 -15.49
N LEU A 414 -27.25 -11.01 -14.73
CA LEU A 414 -26.09 -11.88 -14.80
C LEU A 414 -26.40 -13.13 -15.63
N ILE A 415 -25.65 -13.31 -16.71
CA ILE A 415 -25.72 -14.52 -17.54
C ILE A 415 -24.61 -15.47 -17.11
N MET A 416 -25.00 -16.60 -16.53
CA MET A 416 -24.06 -17.69 -16.25
C MET A 416 -23.63 -18.33 -17.57
N SER A 417 -22.32 -18.29 -17.82
CA SER A 417 -21.68 -18.92 -18.98
C SER A 417 -20.91 -20.19 -18.63
N VAL A 418 -21.06 -20.65 -17.39
CA VAL A 418 -20.72 -21.99 -16.87
C VAL A 418 -21.86 -22.44 -15.96
N ASN A 419 -21.90 -23.70 -15.52
CA ASN A 419 -22.82 -24.06 -14.45
C ASN A 419 -22.30 -23.50 -13.12
N PRO A 420 -23.13 -22.80 -12.32
CA PRO A 420 -22.67 -22.20 -11.08
C PRO A 420 -22.14 -23.25 -10.08
N GLY A 421 -21.27 -22.81 -9.17
CA GLY A 421 -20.75 -23.62 -8.07
C GLY A 421 -19.23 -23.79 -8.02
N PHE A 422 -18.52 -23.65 -9.15
CA PHE A 422 -17.06 -23.83 -9.18
C PHE A 422 -16.37 -22.85 -10.14
N GLY A 423 -15.22 -22.33 -9.72
CA GLY A 423 -14.33 -21.56 -10.59
C GLY A 423 -13.59 -22.42 -11.62
N GLY A 424 -12.98 -21.78 -12.63
CA GLY A 424 -12.07 -22.43 -13.58
C GLY A 424 -12.73 -23.29 -14.67
N GLN A 425 -14.06 -23.27 -14.77
CA GLN A 425 -14.81 -24.01 -15.80
C GLN A 425 -14.70 -23.38 -17.20
N HIS A 426 -14.94 -24.20 -18.23
CA HIS A 426 -14.92 -23.76 -19.63
C HIS A 426 -16.21 -23.04 -20.03
N PHE A 427 -16.05 -21.91 -20.73
CA PHE A 427 -17.14 -21.10 -21.27
C PHE A 427 -18.10 -21.92 -22.15
N ILE A 428 -19.40 -21.79 -21.92
CA ILE A 428 -20.47 -22.44 -22.69
C ILE A 428 -20.92 -21.49 -23.83
N PRO A 429 -20.66 -21.80 -25.11
CA PRO A 429 -20.89 -20.87 -26.24
C PRO A 429 -22.33 -20.34 -26.37
N ARG A 430 -23.34 -21.13 -25.94
CA ARG A 430 -24.75 -20.70 -26.00
C ARG A 430 -25.06 -19.46 -25.16
N ALA A 431 -24.20 -19.13 -24.18
CA ALA A 431 -24.33 -17.90 -23.40
C ALA A 431 -24.31 -16.65 -24.29
N LEU A 432 -23.56 -16.66 -25.41
CA LEU A 432 -23.52 -15.56 -26.38
C LEU A 432 -24.91 -15.26 -26.97
N ASN A 433 -25.71 -16.29 -27.21
CA ASN A 433 -27.08 -16.10 -27.72
C ASN A 433 -27.99 -15.46 -26.67
N LYS A 434 -27.85 -15.87 -25.39
CA LYS A 434 -28.59 -15.25 -24.28
C LYS A 434 -28.23 -13.78 -24.11
N ILE A 435 -26.94 -13.44 -24.18
CA ILE A 435 -26.47 -12.04 -24.09
C ILE A 435 -27.07 -11.20 -25.22
N LYS A 436 -27.05 -11.69 -26.47
CA LYS A 436 -27.65 -11.00 -27.62
C LYS A 436 -29.16 -10.80 -27.47
N GLN A 437 -29.88 -11.84 -27.04
CA GLN A 437 -31.32 -11.77 -26.79
C GLN A 437 -31.65 -10.72 -25.73
N LEU A 438 -30.94 -10.75 -24.60
CA LEU A 438 -31.13 -9.79 -23.52
C LEU A 438 -30.80 -8.35 -23.95
N ARG A 439 -29.70 -8.15 -24.69
CA ARG A 439 -29.33 -6.82 -25.19
C ARG A 439 -30.38 -6.28 -26.17
N GLN A 440 -30.96 -7.14 -27.00
CA GLN A 440 -32.05 -6.77 -27.90
C GLN A 440 -33.31 -6.38 -27.11
N MET A 441 -33.72 -7.17 -26.13
CA MET A 441 -34.85 -6.85 -25.24
C MET A 441 -34.64 -5.52 -24.51
N ALA A 442 -33.44 -5.27 -24.00
CA ALA A 442 -33.10 -4.01 -23.34
C ALA A 442 -33.16 -2.82 -24.31
N LYS A 443 -32.70 -2.99 -25.56
CA LYS A 443 -32.75 -1.96 -26.60
C LYS A 443 -34.19 -1.59 -26.97
N GLU A 444 -35.05 -2.60 -27.15
CA GLU A 444 -36.48 -2.40 -27.45
C GLU A 444 -37.22 -1.66 -26.34
N ARG A 445 -36.76 -1.81 -25.10
CA ARG A 445 -37.31 -1.12 -23.92
C ARG A 445 -36.57 0.15 -23.54
N HIS A 446 -35.65 0.62 -24.39
CA HIS A 446 -34.83 1.81 -24.17
C HIS A 446 -34.01 1.81 -22.87
N MET A 447 -33.64 0.62 -22.37
CA MET A 447 -32.86 0.43 -21.14
C MET A 447 -31.36 0.54 -21.42
N ARG A 448 -30.87 1.77 -21.58
CA ARG A 448 -29.44 2.03 -21.87
C ARG A 448 -28.53 1.74 -20.66
N ASP A 449 -29.07 1.88 -19.45
CA ASP A 449 -28.31 1.78 -18.20
C ASP A 449 -28.33 0.37 -17.60
N LEU A 450 -28.84 -0.63 -18.34
CA LEU A 450 -28.83 -2.02 -17.87
C LEU A 450 -27.41 -2.60 -17.94
N PHE A 451 -26.93 -3.08 -16.80
CA PHE A 451 -25.74 -3.92 -16.72
C PHE A 451 -26.08 -5.36 -17.14
N ILE A 452 -25.48 -5.81 -18.23
CA ILE A 452 -25.46 -7.20 -18.66
C ILE A 452 -24.10 -7.77 -18.28
N GLN A 453 -24.11 -8.54 -17.19
CA GLN A 453 -22.94 -9.18 -16.62
C GLN A 453 -22.80 -10.60 -17.14
N VAL A 454 -21.57 -11.08 -17.28
CA VAL A 454 -21.26 -12.47 -17.63
C VAL A 454 -20.25 -13.03 -16.64
N ASP A 455 -20.58 -14.19 -16.07
CA ASP A 455 -19.68 -14.95 -15.20
C ASP A 455 -19.45 -16.37 -15.73
N GLY A 456 -18.20 -16.84 -15.60
CA GLY A 456 -17.75 -18.17 -16.00
C GLY A 456 -16.83 -18.19 -17.22
N GLY A 457 -15.61 -18.73 -17.06
CA GLY A 457 -14.74 -19.04 -18.21
C GLY A 457 -14.31 -17.83 -19.07
N ILE A 458 -14.39 -16.61 -18.54
CA ILE A 458 -13.92 -15.40 -19.22
C ILE A 458 -12.39 -15.34 -19.19
N ASN A 459 -11.80 -15.17 -20.38
CA ASN A 459 -10.37 -15.02 -20.61
C ASN A 459 -10.13 -14.17 -21.87
N GLN A 460 -8.88 -13.96 -22.27
CA GLN A 460 -8.52 -13.14 -23.43
C GLN A 460 -9.20 -13.56 -24.75
N ASN A 461 -9.55 -14.84 -24.91
CA ASN A 461 -10.20 -15.36 -26.12
C ASN A 461 -11.73 -15.19 -26.09
N THR A 462 -12.36 -15.29 -24.91
CA THR A 462 -13.83 -15.24 -24.76
C THR A 462 -14.32 -13.82 -24.47
N LEU A 463 -13.49 -12.97 -23.87
CA LEU A 463 -13.82 -11.59 -23.54
C LEU A 463 -14.31 -10.79 -24.77
N PRO A 464 -13.63 -10.76 -25.92
CA PRO A 464 -14.13 -10.02 -27.09
C PRO A 464 -15.51 -10.50 -27.54
N GLN A 465 -15.74 -11.82 -27.50
CA GLN A 465 -17.00 -12.43 -27.94
C GLN A 465 -18.19 -12.02 -27.07
N VAL A 466 -18.01 -11.95 -25.75
CA VAL A 466 -19.10 -11.53 -24.85
C VAL A 466 -19.39 -10.04 -24.96
N LEU A 467 -18.36 -9.21 -25.17
CA LEU A 467 -18.53 -7.78 -25.42
C LEU A 467 -19.27 -7.54 -26.75
N ASP A 468 -18.92 -8.28 -27.80
CA ASP A 468 -19.58 -8.20 -29.11
C ASP A 468 -21.02 -8.71 -29.05
N ALA A 469 -21.30 -9.69 -28.19
CA ALA A 469 -22.66 -10.15 -27.92
C ALA A 469 -23.51 -9.10 -27.18
N GLY A 470 -22.88 -8.13 -26.52
CA GLY A 470 -23.53 -7.01 -25.86
C GLY A 470 -23.41 -6.99 -24.34
N ALA A 471 -22.53 -7.79 -23.73
CA ALA A 471 -22.19 -7.65 -22.32
C ALA A 471 -21.42 -6.35 -22.06
N ASN A 472 -21.61 -5.75 -20.89
CA ASN A 472 -20.91 -4.54 -20.45
C ASN A 472 -20.38 -4.63 -19.01
N VAL A 473 -20.46 -5.81 -18.38
CA VAL A 473 -19.74 -6.15 -17.15
C VAL A 473 -19.22 -7.58 -17.30
N VAL A 474 -17.98 -7.82 -16.91
CA VAL A 474 -17.38 -9.16 -16.97
C VAL A 474 -16.80 -9.57 -15.63
N VAL A 475 -17.13 -10.79 -15.21
CA VAL A 475 -16.57 -11.42 -14.01
C VAL A 475 -15.40 -12.30 -14.43
N ILE A 476 -14.25 -12.09 -13.77
CA ILE A 476 -13.02 -12.83 -14.06
C ILE A 476 -12.37 -13.27 -12.74
N GLY A 477 -12.34 -14.58 -12.49
CA GLY A 477 -11.65 -15.16 -11.33
C GLY A 477 -10.23 -15.62 -11.68
N SER A 478 -10.09 -16.93 -11.94
CA SER A 478 -8.81 -17.62 -12.16
C SER A 478 -7.86 -16.96 -13.17
N ALA A 479 -8.37 -16.33 -14.23
CA ALA A 479 -7.51 -15.69 -15.23
C ALA A 479 -6.77 -14.44 -14.70
N ILE A 480 -7.20 -13.89 -13.56
CA ILE A 480 -6.53 -12.83 -12.80
C ILE A 480 -5.77 -13.43 -11.62
N TYR A 481 -6.47 -14.15 -10.72
CA TYR A 481 -5.89 -14.56 -9.44
C TYR A 481 -4.84 -15.68 -9.51
N ASN A 482 -4.78 -16.44 -10.60
CA ASN A 482 -3.73 -17.45 -10.81
C ASN A 482 -2.48 -16.86 -11.51
N GLN A 483 -2.45 -15.55 -11.77
CA GLN A 483 -1.28 -14.90 -12.34
C GLN A 483 -0.29 -14.49 -11.24
N PRO A 484 1.03 -14.52 -11.52
CA PRO A 484 2.03 -14.09 -10.55
C PRO A 484 1.91 -12.60 -10.20
N ASP A 485 1.43 -11.78 -11.13
CA ASP A 485 1.19 -10.35 -10.96
C ASP A 485 -0.30 -10.04 -11.21
N ILE A 486 -1.07 -10.09 -10.11
CA ILE A 486 -2.52 -9.82 -10.12
C ILE A 486 -2.84 -8.38 -10.57
N PRO A 487 -2.15 -7.32 -10.08
CA PRO A 487 -2.35 -5.97 -10.60
C PRO A 487 -2.15 -5.87 -12.12
N ALA A 488 -1.06 -6.41 -12.66
CA ALA A 488 -0.79 -6.36 -14.10
C ALA A 488 -1.81 -7.18 -14.92
N ALA A 489 -2.22 -8.35 -14.40
CA ALA A 489 -3.25 -9.16 -15.03
C ALA A 489 -4.60 -8.43 -15.07
N THR A 490 -4.97 -7.76 -13.99
CA THR A 490 -6.19 -6.94 -13.89
C THR A 490 -6.13 -5.79 -14.91
N GLN A 491 -5.02 -5.05 -14.96
CA GLN A 491 -4.83 -3.96 -15.92
C GLN A 491 -4.91 -4.45 -17.38
N THR A 492 -4.36 -5.63 -17.67
CA THR A 492 -4.44 -6.24 -19.01
C THR A 492 -5.89 -6.42 -19.46
N TYR A 493 -6.77 -6.89 -18.57
CA TYR A 493 -8.19 -7.04 -18.89
C TYR A 493 -8.92 -5.69 -19.03
N LEU A 494 -8.56 -4.69 -18.23
CA LEU A 494 -9.07 -3.33 -18.41
C LEU A 494 -8.67 -2.73 -19.77
N ASP A 495 -7.46 -3.02 -20.23
CA ASP A 495 -6.98 -2.56 -21.52
C ASP A 495 -7.71 -3.24 -22.68
N LEU A 496 -8.02 -4.55 -22.54
CA LEU A 496 -8.86 -5.27 -23.49
C LEU A 496 -10.31 -4.78 -23.52
N LEU A 497 -10.78 -4.14 -22.44
CA LEU A 497 -12.10 -3.51 -22.38
C LEU A 497 -12.13 -2.13 -23.06
N ARG A 498 -11.00 -1.54 -23.47
CA ARG A 498 -10.99 -0.21 -24.12
C ARG A 498 -11.76 -0.23 -25.45
N ILE A 499 -12.41 0.88 -25.76
CA ILE A 499 -13.02 1.10 -27.08
C ILE A 499 -11.87 1.25 -28.08
N PRO A 500 -11.82 0.45 -29.18
CA PRO A 500 -10.81 0.64 -30.20
C PRO A 500 -10.86 2.06 -30.75
N ALA A 501 -9.74 2.77 -30.78
CA ALA A 501 -9.67 4.07 -31.44
C ALA A 501 -10.10 3.88 -32.91
N GLU A 502 -11.13 4.61 -33.35
CA GLU A 502 -11.53 4.63 -34.75
C GLU A 502 -10.28 4.97 -35.58
N LYS A 503 -9.86 4.04 -36.46
CA LYS A 503 -8.88 4.36 -37.50
C LYS A 503 -9.55 5.39 -38.41
N LYS A 504 -9.24 6.67 -38.18
CA LYS A 504 -9.63 7.78 -39.06
C LYS A 504 -9.21 7.53 -40.50
#